data_AF-A0A8H3IRB2-F1
#
_entry.id   AF-A0A8H3IRB2-F1
#
_cell.length_a   1.000
_cell.length_b   1.000
_cell.length_c   1.000
_cell.angle_alpha   90.00
_cell.angle_beta   90.00
_cell.angle_gamma   90.00
#
_symmetry.space_group_name_H-M   'P 1'
#
loop_
_entity.id
_entity.type
_entity.pdbx_description
1 polymer ?
#
loop_
_entity_poly.entity_id
_entity_poly.type
_entity_poly.pdbx_seq_one_letter_code
_entity_poly.pdbx_strand_id
1 'polypeptide(L)'
;MNSPKRKRSRLACKPCRERKRKCEGGEPCVTCTQWGYECYYEFRRGRATPDPPSRPIPPSSTVESDRRGLIRRLEANSGAAFVRKLGLKIDPTKAPKLSPFGWNVGAREISSELTATSALPIIQVTSLEHMTSLAQVYFDKVDPCYGFIDHRQFFERLDLRWKSPLTPSIYDSILGGVAAIGCLFSQRNATIAELHLIRSARSSLDSQHLSGPPSIDLLAGWTLRLIYLRMTDSPHSTWIASSTLMHLIEASGLHSESPSDLVPIAQCDPDLKRRLVGLAYHLNAWTSFDSGLSRVSFQKTDLPLLPSPKPGDYTAEVLGLLPVSVSLDPGRLKDETDLTSALSETLYGTHTQPPSVLAQCNLVLCILRRIHVQNLNIPSDLAEQVLALLKKGVGCARGMVMDCSPWHHVANVPFHIICVLLVMDTRSSLAMLPEAMQTLSMVASTYDTETMRNAHSAARLLVLLHQQRREHDMAIFAETLNIHQPERQIALSPEFNPSAEDCSWLGALVDDMPGLPRVDFDEFLNADMIKDPSLLAGSE
;
A
#
# COMPACT_ATOMS: atom_id res chain seq x y z
N MET A 1 -80.33 -15.42 -10.35
CA MET A 1 -79.47 -16.16 -9.40
C MET A 1 -78.26 -16.70 -10.16
N ASN A 2 -77.06 -16.22 -9.83
CA ASN A 2 -75.81 -16.98 -9.99
C ASN A 2 -74.71 -16.31 -9.16
N SER A 3 -74.14 -17.11 -8.25
CA SER A 3 -73.31 -16.71 -7.11
C SER A 3 -71.88 -16.31 -7.51
N PRO A 4 -71.26 -15.34 -6.81
CA PRO A 4 -69.90 -14.90 -7.11
C PRO A 4 -68.85 -15.96 -6.73
N LYS A 5 -67.88 -16.19 -7.62
CA LYS A 5 -66.74 -17.10 -7.44
C LYS A 5 -65.94 -16.74 -6.17
N ARG A 6 -65.82 -17.70 -5.24
CA ARG A 6 -65.16 -17.59 -3.92
C ARG A 6 -63.64 -17.41 -4.02
N LYS A 7 -63.08 -16.39 -3.35
CA LYS A 7 -61.62 -16.19 -3.16
C LYS A 7 -61.04 -17.27 -2.22
N ARG A 8 -59.86 -17.81 -2.55
CA ARG A 8 -59.14 -18.84 -1.77
C ARG A 8 -58.22 -18.17 -0.74
N SER A 9 -58.24 -18.60 0.53
CA SER A 9 -57.44 -18.01 1.61
C SER A 9 -55.96 -18.45 1.57
N ARG A 10 -55.04 -17.55 1.94
CA ARG A 10 -53.58 -17.85 2.05
C ARG A 10 -53.20 -18.57 3.36
N LEU A 11 -54.04 -18.46 4.41
CA LEU A 11 -53.85 -19.14 5.69
C LEU A 11 -55.21 -19.67 6.18
N ALA A 12 -55.27 -20.94 6.54
CA ALA A 12 -56.46 -21.56 7.13
C ALA A 12 -56.41 -21.49 8.66
N CYS A 13 -57.55 -21.26 9.31
CA CYS A 13 -57.65 -21.31 10.78
C CYS A 13 -57.31 -22.72 11.30
N LYS A 14 -56.88 -22.81 12.56
CA LYS A 14 -56.44 -24.07 13.16
C LYS A 14 -57.53 -25.16 13.12
N PRO A 15 -58.81 -24.91 13.48
CA PRO A 15 -59.84 -25.95 13.44
C PRO A 15 -60.10 -26.51 12.04
N CYS A 16 -60.12 -25.65 11.01
CA CYS A 16 -60.27 -26.11 9.63
C CYS A 16 -59.03 -26.86 9.14
N ARG A 17 -57.83 -26.44 9.55
CA ARG A 17 -56.58 -27.12 9.21
C ARG A 17 -56.51 -28.52 9.82
N GLU A 18 -56.84 -28.67 11.10
CA GLU A 18 -56.85 -29.95 11.81
C GLU A 18 -57.87 -30.92 11.23
N ARG A 19 -59.08 -30.42 10.93
CA ARG A 19 -60.18 -31.23 10.38
C ARG A 19 -60.09 -31.39 8.86
N LYS A 20 -59.02 -30.88 8.23
CA LYS A 20 -58.77 -30.90 6.78
C LYS A 20 -59.97 -30.42 5.96
N ARG A 21 -60.67 -29.39 6.44
CA ARG A 21 -61.80 -28.76 5.73
C ARG A 21 -61.34 -27.50 5.00
N LYS A 22 -62.08 -27.12 3.94
CA LYS A 22 -61.81 -25.87 3.22
C LYS A 22 -62.07 -24.70 4.15
N CYS A 23 -61.09 -23.81 4.29
CA CYS A 23 -61.21 -22.58 5.08
C CYS A 23 -61.21 -21.38 4.13
N GLU A 24 -62.20 -20.50 4.28
CA GLU A 24 -62.24 -19.24 3.52
C GLU A 24 -61.36 -18.12 4.11
N GLY A 25 -60.72 -18.34 5.27
CA GLY A 25 -59.76 -17.38 5.85
C GLY A 25 -60.39 -16.19 6.58
N GLY A 26 -61.71 -16.17 6.77
CA GLY A 26 -62.40 -15.19 7.62
C GLY A 26 -62.22 -15.50 9.12
N GLU A 27 -62.59 -14.53 9.98
CA GLU A 27 -62.54 -14.66 11.44
C GLU A 27 -63.87 -14.17 12.06
N PRO A 28 -64.80 -15.09 12.45
CA PRO A 28 -64.74 -16.54 12.25
C PRO A 28 -64.95 -16.94 10.77
N CYS A 29 -64.31 -18.03 10.33
CA CYS A 29 -64.51 -18.51 8.96
C CYS A 29 -65.88 -19.20 8.82
N VAL A 30 -66.49 -19.14 7.62
CA VAL A 30 -67.85 -19.67 7.38
C VAL A 30 -67.96 -21.15 7.77
N THR A 31 -66.93 -21.94 7.47
CA THR A 31 -66.87 -23.35 7.86
C THR A 31 -66.82 -23.56 9.39
N CYS A 32 -66.20 -22.66 10.16
CA CYS A 32 -66.27 -22.74 11.62
C CYS A 32 -67.65 -22.32 12.13
N THR A 33 -68.24 -21.25 11.60
CA THR A 33 -69.57 -20.79 11.99
C THR A 33 -70.66 -21.83 11.72
N GLN A 34 -70.66 -22.44 10.53
CA GLN A 34 -71.71 -23.40 10.13
C GLN A 34 -71.71 -24.68 10.98
N TRP A 35 -70.55 -25.06 11.50
CA TRP A 35 -70.39 -26.29 12.29
C TRP A 35 -70.24 -26.02 13.80
N GLY A 36 -70.40 -24.76 14.22
CA GLY A 36 -70.33 -24.35 15.63
C GLY A 36 -68.94 -24.46 16.25
N TYR A 37 -67.86 -24.37 15.46
CA TYR A 37 -66.48 -24.41 15.97
C TYR A 37 -65.97 -23.02 16.35
N GLU A 38 -65.19 -22.95 17.43
CA GLU A 38 -64.43 -21.76 17.79
C GLU A 38 -63.28 -21.55 16.80
N CYS A 39 -63.32 -20.45 16.04
CA CYS A 39 -62.35 -20.15 14.98
C CYS A 39 -61.20 -19.29 15.51
N TYR A 40 -59.96 -19.78 15.43
CA TYR A 40 -58.77 -19.02 15.83
C TYR A 40 -57.53 -19.33 14.98
N TYR A 41 -56.57 -18.40 15.00
CA TYR A 41 -55.27 -18.50 14.34
C TYR A 41 -54.15 -18.35 15.39
N GLU A 42 -53.14 -19.24 15.37
CA GLU A 42 -52.00 -19.16 16.30
C GLU A 42 -50.93 -18.17 15.80
N PHE A 43 -50.65 -17.12 16.57
CA PHE A 43 -49.46 -16.27 16.43
C PHE A 43 -48.43 -16.65 17.51
N ARG A 44 -47.20 -17.02 17.12
CA ARG A 44 -46.15 -17.42 18.07
C ARG A 44 -45.41 -16.20 18.64
N ARG A 45 -45.54 -15.94 19.95
CA ARG A 45 -44.60 -15.19 20.81
C ARG A 45 -43.94 -16.19 21.78
N GLY A 46 -42.63 -16.11 22.02
CA GLY A 46 -41.85 -17.16 22.72
C GLY A 46 -41.44 -16.87 24.17
N ARG A 47 -41.05 -17.95 24.91
CA ARG A 47 -39.97 -18.02 25.94
C ARG A 47 -39.73 -19.45 26.50
N ALA A 48 -38.43 -19.85 26.57
CA ALA A 48 -37.61 -20.75 27.46
C ALA A 48 -38.15 -22.11 27.99
N THR A 49 -37.45 -23.26 28.17
CA THR A 49 -36.08 -23.87 28.07
C THR A 49 -36.26 -25.41 28.34
N PRO A 50 -35.46 -26.41 27.86
CA PRO A 50 -34.03 -26.65 28.21
C PRO A 50 -33.13 -27.20 27.07
N ASP A 51 -31.79 -27.09 27.21
CA ASP A 51 -30.77 -27.34 26.17
C ASP A 51 -30.41 -28.82 25.89
N PRO A 52 -30.39 -29.24 24.62
CA PRO A 52 -29.50 -30.26 24.05
C PRO A 52 -28.61 -29.65 22.92
N PRO A 53 -27.59 -30.37 22.41
CA PRO A 53 -26.29 -29.80 22.05
C PRO A 53 -26.35 -28.78 20.91
N SER A 54 -25.74 -27.64 21.18
CA SER A 54 -25.56 -26.49 20.30
C SER A 54 -24.91 -26.86 18.97
N ARG A 55 -25.71 -26.92 17.90
CA ARG A 55 -25.21 -26.59 16.56
C ARG A 55 -25.02 -25.07 16.50
N PRO A 56 -23.80 -24.57 16.20
CA PRO A 56 -23.55 -23.14 16.21
C PRO A 56 -24.34 -22.45 15.08
N ILE A 57 -25.14 -21.46 15.47
CA ILE A 57 -25.73 -20.46 14.59
C ILE A 57 -24.55 -19.66 14.00
N PRO A 58 -24.45 -19.47 12.66
CA PRO A 58 -23.39 -18.65 12.09
C PRO A 58 -23.59 -17.19 12.51
N PRO A 59 -22.54 -16.48 12.93
CA PRO A 59 -22.68 -15.19 13.56
C PRO A 59 -22.77 -14.06 12.51
N SER A 60 -23.99 -13.62 12.16
CA SER A 60 -24.15 -12.50 11.21
C SER A 60 -23.76 -11.13 11.80
N SER A 61 -23.73 -10.97 13.12
CA SER A 61 -23.27 -9.74 13.80
C SER A 61 -21.76 -9.66 14.00
N THR A 62 -21.04 -10.78 14.01
CA THR A 62 -19.57 -10.76 14.04
C THR A 62 -18.98 -10.58 12.65
N VAL A 63 -19.63 -11.05 11.58
CA VAL A 63 -19.11 -10.91 10.19
C VAL A 63 -19.07 -9.45 9.74
N GLU A 64 -20.05 -8.62 10.11
CA GLU A 64 -19.98 -7.19 9.83
C GLU A 64 -18.99 -6.44 10.72
N SER A 65 -18.88 -6.82 11.99
CA SER A 65 -17.86 -6.28 12.91
C SER A 65 -16.44 -6.62 12.44
N ASP A 66 -16.25 -7.84 11.94
CA ASP A 66 -14.99 -8.36 11.42
C ASP A 66 -14.65 -7.76 10.03
N ARG A 67 -15.64 -7.54 9.16
CA ARG A 67 -15.46 -6.77 7.91
C ARG A 67 -15.10 -5.31 8.17
N ARG A 68 -15.78 -4.63 9.11
CA ARG A 68 -15.45 -3.24 9.50
C ARG A 68 -14.05 -3.17 10.15
N GLY A 69 -13.69 -4.16 10.96
CA GLY A 69 -12.35 -4.30 11.54
C GLY A 69 -11.27 -4.57 10.48
N LEU A 70 -11.54 -5.41 9.48
CA LEU A 70 -10.64 -5.70 8.37
C LEU A 70 -10.41 -4.47 7.48
N ILE A 71 -11.47 -3.73 7.12
CA ILE A 71 -11.37 -2.49 6.34
C ILE A 71 -10.59 -1.44 7.14
N ARG A 72 -10.86 -1.26 8.44
CA ARG A 72 -10.08 -0.38 9.32
C ARG A 72 -8.59 -0.76 9.36
N ARG A 73 -8.28 -2.06 9.42
CA ARG A 73 -6.89 -2.56 9.42
C ARG A 73 -6.17 -2.30 8.10
N LEU A 74 -6.86 -2.51 6.96
CA LEU A 74 -6.33 -2.23 5.62
C LEU A 74 -6.14 -0.72 5.38
N GLU A 75 -7.03 0.11 5.90
CA GLU A 75 -7.01 1.57 5.66
C GLU A 75 -6.06 2.34 6.59
N ALA A 76 -5.77 1.83 7.79
CA ALA A 76 -5.10 2.61 8.83
C ALA A 76 -3.72 3.14 8.40
N ASN A 77 -2.90 2.29 7.77
CA ASN A 77 -1.54 2.68 7.37
C ASN A 77 -1.26 2.56 5.86
N SER A 78 -2.20 2.03 5.06
CA SER A 78 -1.96 1.75 3.65
C SER A 78 -1.96 3.01 2.78
N GLY A 79 -0.90 3.18 1.99
CA GLY A 79 -0.79 4.26 1.01
C GLY A 79 -1.80 4.08 -0.12
N ALA A 80 -1.92 2.85 -0.61
CA ALA A 80 -2.85 2.49 -1.68
C ALA A 80 -4.31 2.75 -1.29
N ALA A 81 -4.70 2.36 -0.05
CA ALA A 81 -6.06 2.58 0.43
C ALA A 81 -6.39 4.08 0.55
N PHE A 82 -5.45 4.87 1.06
CA PHE A 82 -5.60 6.32 1.14
C PHE A 82 -5.80 6.97 -0.24
N VAL A 83 -4.99 6.59 -1.24
CA VAL A 83 -5.09 7.12 -2.61
C VAL A 83 -6.44 6.80 -3.24
N ARG A 84 -6.91 5.56 -3.05
CA ARG A 84 -8.23 5.15 -3.53
C ARG A 84 -9.34 5.98 -2.87
N LYS A 85 -9.27 6.20 -1.56
CA LYS A 85 -10.25 7.00 -0.82
C LYS A 85 -10.25 8.46 -1.26
N LEU A 86 -9.07 9.03 -1.50
CA LEU A 86 -8.91 10.37 -2.07
C LEU A 86 -9.62 10.47 -3.42
N GLY A 87 -9.33 9.56 -4.34
CA GLY A 87 -9.97 9.53 -5.66
C GLY A 87 -11.50 9.40 -5.58
N LEU A 88 -12.01 8.49 -4.74
CA LEU A 88 -13.45 8.30 -4.53
C LEU A 88 -14.14 9.55 -3.95
N LYS A 89 -13.43 10.32 -3.12
CA LYS A 89 -13.96 11.57 -2.54
C LYS A 89 -14.03 12.71 -3.58
N ILE A 90 -13.16 12.68 -4.59
CA ILE A 90 -13.13 13.69 -5.66
C ILE A 90 -14.13 13.31 -6.77
N ASP A 91 -14.00 12.11 -7.34
CA ASP A 91 -14.87 11.57 -8.38
C ASP A 91 -14.95 10.03 -8.26
N PRO A 92 -16.10 9.47 -7.82
CA PRO A 92 -16.28 8.03 -7.68
C PRO A 92 -16.13 7.22 -8.97
N THR A 93 -16.43 7.83 -10.14
CA THR A 93 -16.43 7.15 -11.44
C THR A 93 -15.03 7.02 -12.03
N LYS A 94 -14.20 8.04 -11.81
CA LYS A 94 -12.81 8.12 -12.31
C LYS A 94 -11.75 7.76 -11.27
N ALA A 95 -12.17 7.35 -10.07
CA ALA A 95 -11.25 7.02 -8.98
C ALA A 95 -10.28 5.89 -9.38
N PRO A 96 -8.97 6.04 -9.10
CA PRO A 96 -8.00 4.99 -9.39
C PRO A 96 -8.31 3.69 -8.62
N LYS A 97 -7.93 2.57 -9.22
CA LYS A 97 -7.97 1.26 -8.58
C LYS A 97 -7.04 1.23 -7.36
N LEU A 98 -7.33 0.32 -6.42
CA LEU A 98 -6.44 0.07 -5.29
C LEU A 98 -5.10 -0.46 -5.82
N SER A 99 -4.08 0.39 -5.83
CA SER A 99 -2.77 0.08 -6.38
C SER A 99 -1.68 0.75 -5.54
N PRO A 100 -0.54 0.09 -5.31
CA PRO A 100 0.58 0.60 -4.52
C PRO A 100 1.43 1.57 -5.37
N PHE A 101 0.81 2.66 -5.85
CA PHE A 101 1.49 3.63 -6.71
C PHE A 101 2.75 4.19 -6.05
N GLY A 102 3.84 4.23 -6.80
CA GLY A 102 5.14 4.68 -6.30
C GLY A 102 5.76 3.76 -5.25
N TRP A 103 5.30 2.52 -5.06
CA TRP A 103 5.89 1.55 -4.11
C TRP A 103 7.43 1.47 -4.17
N ASN A 104 7.95 1.42 -5.39
CA ASN A 104 9.36 1.55 -5.75
C ASN A 104 9.43 2.01 -7.22
N VAL A 105 10.62 1.96 -7.82
CA VAL A 105 10.83 2.37 -9.22
C VAL A 105 10.46 1.29 -10.25
N GLY A 106 9.92 0.15 -9.82
CA GLY A 106 9.51 -0.96 -10.68
C GLY A 106 10.52 -2.10 -10.79
N ALA A 107 10.11 -3.17 -11.47
CA ALA A 107 10.90 -4.38 -11.62
C ALA A 107 12.12 -4.21 -12.54
N ARG A 108 13.18 -4.95 -12.21
CA ARG A 108 14.42 -5.01 -13.00
C ARG A 108 14.25 -6.06 -14.09
N GLU A 109 13.77 -5.64 -15.26
CA GLU A 109 13.50 -6.54 -16.39
C GLU A 109 14.62 -6.48 -17.44
N ILE A 110 14.96 -7.64 -17.99
CA ILE A 110 15.79 -7.83 -19.19
C ILE A 110 14.92 -8.60 -20.18
N SER A 111 14.94 -8.21 -21.46
CA SER A 111 14.13 -8.83 -22.51
C SER A 111 14.16 -10.38 -22.44
N SER A 112 12.97 -10.97 -22.58
CA SER A 112 12.51 -12.29 -22.11
C SER A 112 13.36 -13.54 -22.45
N GLU A 113 14.32 -13.48 -23.36
CA GLU A 113 14.99 -14.67 -23.92
C GLU A 113 15.92 -15.42 -22.95
N LEU A 114 16.27 -14.83 -21.79
CA LEU A 114 17.22 -15.39 -20.81
C LEU A 114 16.57 -15.85 -19.49
N THR A 115 15.24 -15.91 -19.43
CA THR A 115 14.46 -16.17 -18.22
C THR A 115 14.58 -17.59 -17.67
N ALA A 116 14.95 -18.57 -18.50
CA ALA A 116 14.98 -20.00 -18.16
C ALA A 116 16.38 -20.57 -17.77
N THR A 117 17.36 -19.72 -17.48
CA THR A 117 18.74 -20.18 -17.15
C THR A 117 18.91 -20.49 -15.65
N SER A 118 19.62 -21.57 -15.34
CA SER A 118 19.95 -21.97 -13.97
C SER A 118 20.86 -20.95 -13.27
N ALA A 119 20.85 -20.97 -11.93
CA ALA A 119 21.75 -20.12 -11.14
C ALA A 119 23.22 -20.51 -11.42
N LEU A 120 24.05 -19.51 -11.72
CA LEU A 120 25.49 -19.68 -11.87
C LEU A 120 26.19 -19.43 -10.53
N PRO A 121 27.30 -20.12 -10.22
CA PRO A 121 28.17 -19.73 -9.11
C PRO A 121 28.65 -18.29 -9.29
N ILE A 122 28.70 -17.49 -8.21
CA ILE A 122 29.05 -16.06 -8.27
C ILE A 122 30.39 -15.79 -8.98
N ILE A 123 31.36 -16.70 -8.84
CA ILE A 123 32.68 -16.63 -9.47
C ILE A 123 32.64 -16.77 -11.00
N GLN A 124 31.55 -17.31 -11.56
CA GLN A 124 31.32 -17.44 -13.01
C GLN A 124 30.46 -16.30 -13.55
N VAL A 125 29.83 -15.50 -12.69
CA VAL A 125 28.98 -14.39 -13.10
C VAL A 125 29.82 -13.20 -13.53
N THR A 126 30.87 -12.87 -12.77
CA THR A 126 31.74 -11.74 -13.08
C THR A 126 33.12 -11.83 -12.40
N SER A 127 34.03 -10.88 -12.69
CA SER A 127 35.39 -10.87 -12.15
C SER A 127 35.45 -10.41 -10.70
N LEU A 128 36.54 -10.74 -10.00
CA LEU A 128 36.80 -10.25 -8.63
C LEU A 128 36.87 -8.71 -8.58
N GLU A 129 37.52 -8.10 -9.57
CA GLU A 129 37.62 -6.64 -9.68
C GLU A 129 36.23 -6.00 -9.80
N HIS A 130 35.36 -6.56 -10.64
CA HIS A 130 34.02 -6.04 -10.79
C HIS A 130 33.17 -6.27 -9.52
N MET A 131 33.25 -7.44 -8.89
CA MET A 131 32.60 -7.70 -7.59
C MET A 131 33.05 -6.70 -6.51
N THR A 132 34.35 -6.38 -6.47
CA THR A 132 34.92 -5.42 -5.54
C THR A 132 34.38 -4.02 -5.79
N SER A 133 34.32 -3.60 -7.06
CA SER A 133 33.73 -2.31 -7.45
C SER A 133 32.24 -2.22 -7.07
N LEU A 134 31.45 -3.27 -7.29
CA LEU A 134 30.03 -3.29 -6.93
C LEU A 134 29.83 -3.28 -5.41
N ALA A 135 30.67 -4.00 -4.68
CA ALA A 135 30.65 -3.96 -3.22
C ALA A 135 30.96 -2.56 -2.68
N GLN A 136 31.93 -1.85 -3.27
CA GLN A 136 32.22 -0.46 -2.88
C GLN A 136 30.98 0.44 -3.07
N VAL A 137 30.25 0.30 -4.18
CA VAL A 137 28.99 1.04 -4.40
C VAL A 137 27.96 0.77 -3.30
N TYR A 138 27.81 -0.48 -2.86
CA TYR A 138 26.94 -0.83 -1.74
C TYR A 138 27.38 -0.15 -0.44
N PHE A 139 28.67 -0.23 -0.11
CA PHE A 139 29.22 0.36 1.12
C PHE A 139 29.18 1.90 1.11
N ASP A 140 29.20 2.52 -0.07
CA ASP A 140 29.10 3.98 -0.19
C ASP A 140 27.64 4.48 -0.12
N LYS A 141 26.69 3.72 -0.68
CA LYS A 141 25.32 4.22 -0.92
C LYS A 141 24.23 3.58 -0.05
N VAL A 142 24.47 2.40 0.51
CA VAL A 142 23.46 1.60 1.23
C VAL A 142 23.88 1.33 2.66
N ASP A 143 25.11 0.89 2.86
CA ASP A 143 25.65 0.60 4.20
C ASP A 143 25.55 1.77 5.18
N PRO A 144 25.74 3.06 4.81
CA PRO A 144 25.68 4.16 5.77
C PRO A 144 24.35 4.28 6.50
N CYS A 145 23.24 3.80 5.92
CA CYS A 145 21.92 3.82 6.57
C CYS A 145 21.49 2.47 7.13
N TYR A 146 22.20 1.37 6.86
CA TYR A 146 21.81 0.01 7.25
C TYR A 146 22.90 -0.71 8.08
N GLY A 147 24.17 -0.63 7.68
CA GLY A 147 25.32 -0.90 8.53
C GLY A 147 25.44 -2.30 9.15
N PHE A 148 24.72 -3.30 8.66
CA PHE A 148 24.63 -4.63 9.29
C PHE A 148 25.68 -5.63 8.79
N ILE A 149 26.59 -5.21 7.91
CA ILE A 149 27.67 -6.03 7.36
C ILE A 149 29.01 -5.43 7.79
N ASP A 150 29.91 -6.25 8.34
CA ASP A 150 31.26 -5.80 8.64
C ASP A 150 32.06 -5.61 7.34
N HIS A 151 32.42 -4.36 7.04
CA HIS A 151 33.14 -3.98 5.83
C HIS A 151 34.44 -4.76 5.65
N ARG A 152 35.25 -4.93 6.71
CA ARG A 152 36.54 -5.59 6.62
C ARG A 152 36.37 -7.09 6.36
N GLN A 153 35.52 -7.74 7.16
CA GLN A 153 35.25 -9.17 7.04
C GLN A 153 34.64 -9.50 5.67
N PHE A 154 33.82 -8.61 5.11
CA PHE A 154 33.26 -8.78 3.78
C PHE A 154 34.35 -8.91 2.71
N PHE A 155 35.27 -7.94 2.63
CA PHE A 155 36.33 -7.98 1.61
C PHE A 155 37.32 -9.13 1.82
N GLU A 156 37.65 -9.47 3.07
CA GLU A 156 38.46 -10.65 3.39
C GLU A 156 37.79 -11.95 2.87
N ARG A 157 36.47 -12.10 3.08
CA ARG A 157 35.71 -13.26 2.60
C ARG A 157 35.53 -13.27 1.09
N LEU A 158 35.39 -12.11 0.45
CA LEU A 158 35.34 -11.98 -1.00
C LEU A 158 36.64 -12.49 -1.64
N ASP A 159 37.80 -12.05 -1.15
CA ASP A 159 39.11 -12.48 -1.63
C ASP A 159 39.33 -13.98 -1.44
N LEU A 160 38.96 -14.51 -0.27
CA LEU A 160 39.05 -15.95 0.02
C LEU A 160 38.17 -16.76 -0.92
N ARG A 161 36.96 -16.28 -1.25
CA ARG A 161 36.04 -16.99 -2.12
C ARG A 161 36.57 -17.17 -3.54
N TRP A 162 37.30 -16.18 -4.06
CA TRP A 162 37.97 -16.28 -5.37
C TRP A 162 39.22 -17.16 -5.34
N LYS A 163 39.89 -17.28 -4.19
CA LYS A 163 41.02 -18.21 -3.99
C LYS A 163 40.56 -19.66 -3.81
N SER A 164 39.33 -19.89 -3.35
CA SER A 164 38.76 -21.23 -3.13
C SER A 164 37.44 -21.42 -3.89
N PRO A 165 37.48 -21.60 -5.23
CA PRO A 165 36.29 -21.58 -6.07
C PRO A 165 35.34 -22.77 -5.87
N LEU A 166 35.85 -23.90 -5.36
CA LEU A 166 35.16 -25.19 -5.32
C LEU A 166 34.27 -25.43 -4.10
N THR A 167 34.27 -24.53 -3.11
CA THR A 167 33.50 -24.69 -1.87
C THR A 167 32.35 -23.69 -1.84
N PRO A 168 31.10 -24.11 -2.15
CA PRO A 168 29.93 -23.27 -1.98
C PRO A 168 29.78 -22.87 -0.52
N SER A 169 29.42 -21.62 -0.28
CA SER A 169 29.21 -21.08 1.07
C SER A 169 27.87 -20.36 1.13
N ILE A 170 27.20 -20.39 2.29
CA ILE A 170 26.04 -19.53 2.53
C ILE A 170 26.41 -18.05 2.38
N TYR A 171 27.68 -17.70 2.62
CA TYR A 171 28.19 -16.35 2.42
C TYR A 171 28.13 -15.89 0.95
N ASP A 172 28.01 -16.79 -0.02
CA ASP A 172 27.77 -16.43 -1.42
C ASP A 172 26.45 -15.66 -1.59
N SER A 173 25.47 -15.87 -0.69
CA SER A 173 24.25 -15.07 -0.66
C SER A 173 24.50 -13.61 -0.28
N ILE A 174 25.47 -13.36 0.59
CA ILE A 174 25.88 -12.01 1.00
C ILE A 174 26.68 -11.35 -0.11
N LEU A 175 27.68 -12.05 -0.65
CA LEU A 175 28.49 -11.54 -1.76
C LEU A 175 27.62 -11.21 -2.99
N GLY A 176 26.74 -12.12 -3.38
CA GLY A 176 25.81 -11.92 -4.49
C GLY A 176 24.78 -10.83 -4.22
N GLY A 177 24.22 -10.77 -3.01
CA GLY A 177 23.26 -9.74 -2.61
C GLY A 177 23.86 -8.34 -2.59
N VAL A 178 25.04 -8.17 -1.99
CA VAL A 178 25.78 -6.90 -1.97
C VAL A 178 26.12 -6.46 -3.40
N ALA A 179 26.67 -7.34 -4.23
CA ALA A 179 27.04 -7.00 -5.60
C ALA A 179 25.80 -6.67 -6.47
N ALA A 180 24.69 -7.38 -6.30
CA ALA A 180 23.45 -7.09 -7.04
C ALA A 180 22.84 -5.74 -6.65
N ILE A 181 22.87 -5.38 -5.36
CA ILE A 181 22.49 -4.03 -4.92
C ILE A 181 23.51 -3.02 -5.47
N GLY A 182 24.80 -3.34 -5.51
CA GLY A 182 25.82 -2.54 -6.19
C GLY A 182 25.48 -2.27 -7.66
N CYS A 183 24.99 -3.26 -8.40
CA CYS A 183 24.49 -3.08 -9.77
C CYS A 183 23.31 -2.11 -9.80
N LEU A 184 22.32 -2.32 -8.94
CA LEU A 184 21.12 -1.48 -8.84
C LEU A 184 21.46 0.00 -8.56
N PHE A 185 22.50 0.26 -7.77
CA PHE A 185 22.94 1.60 -7.35
C PHE A 185 24.03 2.24 -8.22
N SER A 186 24.43 1.53 -9.29
CA SER A 186 25.38 2.03 -10.30
C SER A 186 24.79 2.07 -11.71
N GLN A 187 23.71 1.31 -11.96
CA GLN A 187 23.12 1.12 -13.30
C GLN A 187 21.62 1.42 -13.30
N ARG A 188 21.19 2.30 -14.20
CA ARG A 188 19.75 2.64 -14.38
C ARG A 188 18.93 1.47 -14.91
N ASN A 189 19.54 0.62 -15.73
CA ASN A 189 18.91 -0.55 -16.34
C ASN A 189 19.49 -1.83 -15.75
N ALA A 190 18.69 -2.90 -15.74
CA ALA A 190 19.08 -4.21 -15.26
C ALA A 190 20.22 -4.78 -16.11
N THR A 191 21.20 -5.40 -15.46
CA THR A 191 22.31 -6.09 -16.15
C THR A 191 22.21 -7.60 -16.04
N ILE A 192 22.79 -8.32 -17.01
CA ILE A 192 22.84 -9.80 -16.96
C ILE A 192 23.56 -10.26 -15.68
N ALA A 193 24.62 -9.55 -15.27
CA ALA A 193 25.36 -9.82 -14.04
C ALA A 193 24.45 -9.73 -12.80
N GLU A 194 23.71 -8.62 -12.66
CA GLU A 194 22.74 -8.42 -11.56
C GLU A 194 21.73 -9.57 -11.45
N LEU A 195 21.15 -9.98 -12.59
CA LEU A 195 20.18 -11.06 -12.65
C LEU A 195 20.78 -12.39 -12.17
N HIS A 196 21.98 -12.74 -12.64
CA HIS A 196 22.65 -13.97 -12.20
C HIS A 196 23.13 -13.89 -10.75
N LEU A 197 23.57 -12.72 -10.26
CA LEU A 197 23.94 -12.53 -8.86
C LEU A 197 22.75 -12.74 -7.93
N ILE A 198 21.58 -12.18 -8.24
CA ILE A 198 20.35 -12.40 -7.46
C ILE A 198 19.88 -13.84 -7.51
N ARG A 199 19.95 -14.49 -8.68
CA ARG A 199 19.63 -15.92 -8.81
C ARG A 199 20.57 -16.78 -7.98
N SER A 200 21.87 -16.48 -8.02
CA SER A 200 22.89 -17.18 -7.23
C SER A 200 22.63 -17.02 -5.73
N ALA A 201 22.45 -15.78 -5.28
CA ALA A 201 22.18 -15.50 -3.87
C ALA A 201 20.89 -16.17 -3.38
N ARG A 202 19.81 -16.12 -4.18
CA ARG A 202 18.57 -16.84 -3.91
C ARG A 202 18.80 -18.35 -3.82
N SER A 203 19.50 -18.94 -4.77
CA SER A 203 19.79 -20.38 -4.79
C SER A 203 20.54 -20.82 -3.53
N SER A 204 21.51 -20.01 -3.07
CA SER A 204 22.25 -20.27 -1.84
C SER A 204 21.36 -20.22 -0.59
N LEU A 205 20.39 -19.30 -0.53
CA LEU A 205 19.42 -19.20 0.57
C LEU A 205 18.42 -20.36 0.55
N ASP A 206 17.87 -20.69 -0.62
CA ASP A 206 16.85 -21.72 -0.81
C ASP A 206 17.42 -23.14 -0.57
N SER A 207 18.73 -23.32 -0.76
CA SER A 207 19.42 -24.60 -0.54
C SER A 207 19.75 -24.90 0.93
N GLN A 208 19.52 -23.97 1.86
CA GLN A 208 19.85 -24.17 3.27
C GLN A 208 18.85 -25.07 3.98
N HIS A 209 19.36 -26.14 4.59
CA HIS A 209 18.58 -27.02 5.46
C HIS A 209 18.80 -26.63 6.93
N LEU A 210 17.72 -26.19 7.59
CA LEU A 210 17.77 -25.77 8.99
C LEU A 210 17.73 -26.98 9.92
N SER A 211 18.89 -27.45 10.37
CA SER A 211 19.01 -28.47 11.43
C SER A 211 19.15 -27.88 12.84
N GLY A 212 19.28 -26.56 12.95
CA GLY A 212 19.45 -25.81 14.20
C GLY A 212 19.15 -24.32 14.02
N PRO A 213 19.48 -23.46 15.00
CA PRO A 213 19.26 -22.01 14.91
C PRO A 213 19.91 -21.41 13.65
N PRO A 214 19.20 -20.55 12.90
CA PRO A 214 19.75 -19.84 11.74
C PRO A 214 21.05 -19.09 12.07
N SER A 215 22.05 -19.20 11.19
CA SER A 215 23.30 -18.46 11.32
C SER A 215 23.13 -16.98 10.98
N ILE A 216 24.04 -16.14 11.46
CA ILE A 216 24.06 -14.71 11.15
C ILE A 216 24.26 -14.48 9.65
N ASP A 217 25.09 -15.30 9.00
CA ASP A 217 25.30 -15.22 7.55
C ASP A 217 23.99 -15.48 6.78
N LEU A 218 23.18 -16.45 7.23
CA LEU A 218 21.87 -16.72 6.64
C LEU A 218 20.91 -15.53 6.83
N LEU A 219 20.87 -14.94 8.02
CA LEU A 219 20.02 -13.79 8.32
C LEU A 219 20.42 -12.53 7.54
N ALA A 220 21.73 -12.26 7.41
CA ALA A 220 22.25 -11.15 6.62
C ALA A 220 21.96 -11.35 5.12
N GLY A 221 22.10 -12.58 4.60
CA GLY A 221 21.71 -12.92 3.23
C GLY A 221 20.20 -12.71 2.97
N TRP A 222 19.32 -13.14 3.89
CA TRP A 222 17.88 -12.86 3.81
C TRP A 222 17.55 -11.38 3.92
N THR A 223 18.30 -10.62 4.73
CA THR A 223 18.13 -9.17 4.86
C THR A 223 18.47 -8.46 3.54
N LEU A 224 19.59 -8.83 2.89
CA LEU A 224 19.95 -8.32 1.56
C LEU A 224 18.89 -8.68 0.50
N ARG A 225 18.39 -9.92 0.52
CA ARG A 225 17.29 -10.36 -0.35
C ARG A 225 16.06 -9.47 -0.17
N LEU A 226 15.67 -9.19 1.08
CA LEU A 226 14.52 -8.34 1.37
C LEU A 226 14.74 -6.91 0.89
N ILE A 227 15.91 -6.32 1.14
CA ILE A 227 16.26 -4.97 0.69
C ILE A 227 16.14 -4.86 -0.83
N TYR A 228 16.69 -5.83 -1.57
CA TYR A 228 16.61 -5.86 -3.02
C TYR A 228 15.14 -5.97 -3.49
N LEU A 229 14.37 -6.94 -2.97
CA LEU A 229 12.96 -7.11 -3.31
C LEU A 229 12.13 -5.84 -3.03
N ARG A 230 12.39 -5.14 -1.92
CA ARG A 230 11.71 -3.89 -1.58
C ARG A 230 11.92 -2.81 -2.65
N MET A 231 13.08 -2.80 -3.30
CA MET A 231 13.41 -1.83 -4.35
C MET A 231 12.99 -2.28 -5.75
N THR A 232 12.79 -3.58 -6.00
CA THR A 232 12.65 -4.12 -7.36
C THR A 232 11.49 -5.09 -7.58
N ASP A 233 10.69 -5.42 -6.57
CA ASP A 233 9.61 -6.41 -6.69
C ASP A 233 8.29 -5.84 -6.14
N SER A 234 7.23 -6.60 -6.31
CA SER A 234 5.89 -6.31 -5.84
C SER A 234 5.80 -6.24 -4.31
N PRO A 235 4.78 -5.54 -3.76
CA PRO A 235 4.58 -5.47 -2.32
C PRO A 235 4.36 -6.83 -1.67
N HIS A 236 3.62 -7.74 -2.30
CA HIS A 236 3.32 -9.05 -1.72
C HIS A 236 4.56 -9.94 -1.64
N SER A 237 5.39 -10.00 -2.69
CA SER A 237 6.67 -10.72 -2.65
C SER A 237 7.56 -10.22 -1.51
N THR A 238 7.65 -8.89 -1.39
CA THR A 238 8.45 -8.23 -0.34
C THR A 238 7.90 -8.51 1.06
N TRP A 239 6.57 -8.46 1.23
CA TRP A 239 5.91 -8.72 2.51
C TRP A 239 6.14 -10.16 3.00
N ILE A 240 6.00 -11.14 2.10
CA ILE A 240 6.29 -12.54 2.43
C ILE A 240 7.76 -12.70 2.84
N ALA A 241 8.70 -12.17 2.06
CA ALA A 241 10.12 -12.24 2.39
C ALA A 241 10.45 -11.59 3.74
N SER A 242 9.81 -10.45 4.05
CA SER A 242 9.98 -9.76 5.33
C SER A 242 9.45 -10.58 6.50
N SER A 243 8.31 -11.26 6.32
CA SER A 243 7.72 -12.12 7.34
C SER A 243 8.57 -13.37 7.58
N THR A 244 9.11 -13.97 6.51
CA THR A 244 10.07 -15.08 6.61
C THR A 244 11.32 -14.65 7.39
N LEU A 245 11.89 -13.48 7.09
CA LEU A 245 13.06 -12.96 7.83
C LEU A 245 12.76 -12.79 9.33
N MET A 246 11.58 -12.27 9.69
CA MET A 246 11.20 -12.13 11.09
C MET A 246 11.15 -13.48 11.82
N HIS A 247 10.60 -14.53 11.19
CA HIS A 247 10.60 -15.87 11.78
C HIS A 247 12.00 -16.49 11.88
N LEU A 248 12.88 -16.22 10.91
CA LEU A 248 14.28 -16.65 11.01
C LEU A 248 15.01 -15.96 12.16
N ILE A 249 14.74 -14.67 12.39
CA ILE A 249 15.27 -13.93 13.55
C ILE A 249 14.72 -14.50 14.86
N GLU A 250 13.43 -14.83 14.91
CA GLU A 250 12.83 -15.48 16.08
C GLU A 250 13.51 -16.83 16.37
N ALA A 251 13.64 -17.68 15.35
CA ALA A 251 14.27 -19.00 15.44
C ALA A 251 15.76 -18.94 15.80
N SER A 252 16.45 -17.84 15.48
CA SER A 252 17.86 -17.64 15.85
C SER A 252 18.06 -17.27 17.31
N GLY A 253 17.03 -16.80 18.00
CA GLY A 253 17.12 -16.24 19.36
C GLY A 253 17.80 -14.86 19.44
N LEU A 254 18.25 -14.28 18.32
CA LEU A 254 18.98 -12.99 18.32
C LEU A 254 18.11 -11.79 18.71
N HIS A 255 16.79 -11.91 18.69
CA HIS A 255 15.90 -10.83 19.12
C HIS A 255 15.89 -10.62 20.64
N SER A 256 16.37 -11.58 21.44
CA SER A 256 16.48 -11.44 22.90
C SER A 256 17.79 -10.76 23.28
N GLU A 257 17.70 -9.73 24.14
CA GLU A 257 18.86 -9.10 24.80
C GLU A 257 19.25 -9.80 26.11
N SER A 258 18.37 -10.66 26.66
CA SER A 258 18.73 -11.52 27.79
C SER A 258 19.59 -12.68 27.28
N PRO A 259 20.75 -12.98 27.93
CA PRO A 259 21.55 -14.15 27.59
C PRO A 259 20.68 -15.39 27.79
N SER A 260 20.37 -16.09 26.71
CA SER A 260 19.62 -17.34 26.79
C SER A 260 20.61 -18.47 27.03
N ASP A 261 20.47 -19.19 28.14
CA ASP A 261 21.25 -20.40 28.46
C ASP A 261 21.05 -21.52 27.42
N LEU A 262 20.09 -21.37 26.49
CA LEU A 262 19.65 -22.37 25.52
C LEU A 262 20.36 -22.30 24.17
N VAL A 263 21.00 -21.17 23.82
CA VAL A 263 21.66 -21.00 22.51
C VAL A 263 23.05 -20.41 22.71
N PRO A 264 24.14 -21.13 22.38
CA PRO A 264 25.47 -20.56 22.35
C PRO A 264 25.53 -19.45 21.29
N ILE A 265 25.42 -18.19 21.72
CA ILE A 265 25.54 -17.05 20.80
C ILE A 265 27.00 -17.00 20.36
N ALA A 266 27.25 -17.27 19.08
CA ALA A 266 28.56 -17.02 18.47
C ALA A 266 28.97 -15.57 18.76
N GLN A 267 30.25 -15.31 19.02
CA GLN A 267 30.83 -13.98 19.23
C GLN A 267 30.53 -13.08 18.01
N CYS A 268 29.37 -12.44 18.01
CA CYS A 268 28.97 -11.42 17.06
C CYS A 268 29.09 -10.08 17.75
N ASP A 269 29.56 -9.08 17.02
CA ASP A 269 29.49 -7.70 17.46
C ASP A 269 28.04 -7.35 17.86
N PRO A 270 27.78 -6.96 19.12
CA PRO A 270 26.46 -6.59 19.60
C PRO A 270 25.79 -5.53 18.71
N ASP A 271 26.54 -4.62 18.12
CA ASP A 271 25.97 -3.58 17.26
C ASP A 271 25.53 -4.11 15.90
N LEU A 272 26.31 -5.00 15.25
CA LEU A 272 25.87 -5.67 14.02
C LEU A 272 24.59 -6.49 14.27
N LYS A 273 24.50 -7.18 15.41
CA LYS A 273 23.29 -7.88 15.84
C LYS A 273 22.09 -6.91 15.97
N ARG A 274 22.25 -5.80 16.69
CA ARG A 274 21.19 -4.79 16.87
C ARG A 274 20.72 -4.20 15.56
N ARG A 275 21.64 -3.90 14.64
CA ARG A 275 21.33 -3.39 13.31
C ARG A 275 20.55 -4.40 12.49
N LEU A 276 21.01 -5.65 12.42
CA LEU A 276 20.34 -6.70 11.67
C LEU A 276 18.91 -6.94 12.17
N VAL A 277 18.73 -7.04 13.49
CA VAL A 277 17.40 -7.21 14.11
C VAL A 277 16.53 -5.98 13.89
N GLY A 278 17.07 -4.78 14.17
CA GLY A 278 16.36 -3.51 13.98
C GLY A 278 15.88 -3.30 12.54
N LEU A 279 16.72 -3.61 11.56
CA LEU A 279 16.38 -3.50 10.15
C LEU A 279 15.30 -4.48 9.72
N ALA A 280 15.36 -5.72 10.19
CA ALA A 280 14.30 -6.68 9.91
C ALA A 280 12.94 -6.21 10.45
N TYR A 281 12.93 -5.69 11.69
CA TYR A 281 11.75 -5.06 12.28
C TYR A 281 11.25 -3.88 11.46
N HIS A 282 12.14 -2.96 11.09
CA HIS A 282 11.83 -1.79 10.29
C HIS A 282 11.22 -2.17 8.94
N LEU A 283 11.90 -3.05 8.19
CA LEU A 283 11.47 -3.48 6.86
C LEU A 283 10.14 -4.25 6.93
N ASN A 284 9.93 -5.12 7.93
CA ASN A 284 8.67 -5.83 8.09
C ASN A 284 7.53 -4.88 8.47
N ALA A 285 7.72 -4.02 9.47
CA ALA A 285 6.68 -3.08 9.90
C ALA A 285 6.23 -2.19 8.74
N TRP A 286 7.17 -1.59 8.00
CA TRP A 286 6.83 -0.63 6.96
C TRP A 286 6.24 -1.29 5.73
N THR A 287 6.80 -2.43 5.30
CA THR A 287 6.24 -3.21 4.18
C THR A 287 4.81 -3.66 4.48
N SER A 288 4.55 -4.11 5.71
CA SER A 288 3.20 -4.46 6.17
C SER A 288 2.27 -3.25 6.14
N PHE A 289 2.67 -2.14 6.75
CA PHE A 289 1.85 -0.94 6.88
C PHE A 289 1.51 -0.30 5.54
N ASP A 290 2.49 -0.10 4.67
CA ASP A 290 2.27 0.47 3.34
C ASP A 290 1.28 -0.37 2.51
N SER A 291 1.32 -1.70 2.70
CA SER A 291 0.44 -2.67 2.04
C SER A 291 -0.90 -2.89 2.76
N GLY A 292 -1.11 -2.31 3.95
CA GLY A 292 -2.28 -2.56 4.79
C GLY A 292 -2.34 -3.97 5.40
N LEU A 293 -1.23 -4.70 5.42
CA LEU A 293 -1.14 -6.07 5.91
C LEU A 293 -0.69 -6.13 7.37
N SER A 294 -0.88 -7.27 8.01
CA SER A 294 -0.34 -7.52 9.35
C SER A 294 1.19 -7.62 9.31
N ARG A 295 1.84 -7.26 10.42
CA ARG A 295 3.27 -7.50 10.63
C ARG A 295 3.48 -8.74 11.49
N VAL A 296 4.70 -9.25 11.50
CA VAL A 296 5.13 -10.26 12.47
C VAL A 296 5.58 -9.54 13.73
N SER A 297 5.20 -10.05 14.90
CA SER A 297 5.56 -9.49 16.20
C SER A 297 5.96 -10.61 17.14
N PHE A 298 7.06 -10.44 17.88
CA PHE A 298 7.45 -11.39 18.92
C PHE A 298 6.60 -11.23 20.19
N GLN A 299 6.55 -12.29 21.00
CA GLN A 299 5.73 -12.33 22.22
C GLN A 299 6.13 -11.26 23.25
N LYS A 300 7.44 -10.98 23.38
CA LYS A 300 7.94 -9.81 24.11
C LYS A 300 8.06 -8.64 23.14
N THR A 301 7.44 -7.52 23.49
CA THR A 301 7.37 -6.33 22.62
C THR A 301 8.60 -5.43 22.75
N ASP A 302 9.70 -5.95 23.30
CA ASP A 302 10.92 -5.18 23.50
C ASP A 302 11.52 -4.87 22.13
N LEU A 303 11.53 -3.58 21.78
CA LEU A 303 12.19 -3.12 20.56
C LEU A 303 13.70 -3.25 20.72
N PRO A 304 14.43 -3.55 19.63
CA PRO A 304 15.88 -3.61 19.69
C PRO A 304 16.44 -2.24 20.09
N LEU A 305 17.49 -2.26 20.92
CA LEU A 305 18.22 -1.05 21.27
C LEU A 305 18.89 -0.47 20.03
N LEU A 306 19.02 0.86 19.99
CA LEU A 306 19.75 1.53 18.94
C LEU A 306 21.24 1.14 18.99
N PRO A 307 21.90 0.99 17.83
CA PRO A 307 23.35 0.76 17.78
C PRO A 307 24.11 1.97 18.33
N SER A 308 25.37 1.76 18.73
CA SER A 308 26.22 2.84 19.21
C SER A 308 26.51 3.84 18.07
N PRO A 309 26.58 5.14 18.36
CA PRO A 309 26.86 6.15 17.34
C PRO A 309 28.28 6.00 16.81
N LYS A 310 28.43 6.05 15.48
CA LYS A 310 29.71 5.97 14.77
C LYS A 310 29.75 7.02 13.65
N PRO A 311 30.88 7.73 13.43
CA PRO A 311 31.01 8.66 12.32
C PRO A 311 30.75 7.99 10.98
N GLY A 312 29.95 8.64 10.11
CA GLY A 312 29.55 8.09 8.81
C GLY A 312 28.44 7.03 8.89
N ASP A 313 27.93 6.74 10.08
CA ASP A 313 26.85 5.79 10.30
C ASP A 313 25.55 6.51 10.70
N TYR A 314 24.51 6.26 9.92
CA TYR A 314 23.19 6.87 10.04
C TYR A 314 22.10 5.81 10.26
N THR A 315 22.49 4.58 10.59
CA THR A 315 21.55 3.48 10.87
C THR A 315 20.63 3.83 12.04
N ALA A 316 21.17 4.52 13.06
CA ALA A 316 20.39 5.00 14.19
C ALA A 316 19.31 6.02 13.79
N GLU A 317 19.52 6.82 12.74
CA GLU A 317 18.47 7.71 12.22
C GLU A 317 17.28 6.90 11.71
N VAL A 318 17.52 5.85 10.92
CA VAL A 318 16.45 4.98 10.38
C VAL A 318 15.76 4.19 11.49
N LEU A 319 16.54 3.54 12.36
CA LEU A 319 16.00 2.72 13.45
C LEU A 319 15.31 3.56 14.54
N GLY A 320 15.68 4.83 14.69
CA GLY A 320 15.02 5.78 15.59
C GLY A 320 13.54 6.03 15.24
N LEU A 321 13.12 5.74 14.01
CA LEU A 321 11.71 5.82 13.59
C LEU A 321 10.87 4.60 14.02
N LEU A 322 11.51 3.51 14.44
CA LEU A 322 10.83 2.24 14.73
C LEU A 322 9.85 2.32 15.92
N PRO A 323 10.15 3.02 17.04
CA PRO A 323 9.21 3.15 18.16
C PRO A 323 7.86 3.76 17.75
N VAL A 324 7.89 4.88 17.03
CA VAL A 324 6.68 5.52 16.49
C VAL A 324 6.01 4.62 15.46
N SER A 325 6.79 3.97 14.58
CA SER A 325 6.21 3.04 13.59
C SER A 325 5.41 1.92 14.26
N VAL A 326 5.95 1.28 15.30
CA VAL A 326 5.32 0.17 16.01
C VAL A 326 4.17 0.62 16.92
N SER A 327 4.18 1.87 17.40
CA SER A 327 3.03 2.43 18.12
C SER A 327 1.82 2.60 17.18
N LEU A 328 2.06 2.86 15.89
CA LEU A 328 1.05 2.99 14.85
C LEU A 328 0.49 1.64 14.34
N ASP A 329 0.77 0.51 15.00
CA ASP A 329 0.26 -0.80 14.60
C ASP A 329 -1.29 -0.88 14.63
N PRO A 330 -1.95 -1.17 13.50
CA PRO A 330 -3.42 -1.29 13.43
C PRO A 330 -4.00 -2.44 14.27
N GLY A 331 -3.17 -3.41 14.68
CA GLY A 331 -3.56 -4.53 15.53
C GLY A 331 -3.74 -4.17 17.01
N ARG A 332 -3.31 -2.98 17.45
CA ARG A 332 -3.49 -2.53 18.84
C ARG A 332 -4.97 -2.21 19.10
N LEU A 333 -5.59 -2.92 20.04
CA LEU A 333 -7.02 -2.84 20.35
C LEU A 333 -7.45 -1.50 20.97
N LYS A 334 -6.51 -0.72 21.47
CA LYS A 334 -6.76 0.61 22.01
C LYS A 334 -6.08 1.64 21.11
N ASP A 335 -6.85 2.58 20.58
CA ASP A 335 -6.35 3.74 19.84
C ASP A 335 -5.77 4.76 20.85
N GLU A 336 -4.79 4.32 21.63
CA GLU A 336 -4.08 5.11 22.66
C GLU A 336 -2.95 5.96 22.06
N THR A 337 -2.72 5.88 20.74
CA THR A 337 -1.65 6.64 20.09
C THR A 337 -2.11 8.06 19.84
N ASP A 338 -1.54 9.01 20.59
CA ASP A 338 -1.68 10.43 20.27
C ASP A 338 -0.92 10.74 18.98
N LEU A 339 -1.67 10.83 17.87
CA LEU A 339 -1.13 11.10 16.54
C LEU A 339 -0.45 12.47 16.45
N THR A 340 -0.86 13.45 17.27
CA THR A 340 -0.24 14.78 17.29
C THR A 340 1.12 14.72 17.95
N SER A 341 1.23 14.02 19.08
CA SER A 341 2.51 13.76 19.74
C SER A 341 3.44 12.92 18.86
N ALA A 342 2.94 11.87 18.21
CA ALA A 342 3.71 11.05 17.28
C ALA A 342 4.20 11.86 16.06
N LEU A 343 3.37 12.76 15.53
CA LEU A 343 3.74 13.67 14.45
C LEU A 343 4.87 14.60 14.89
N SER A 344 4.72 15.23 16.06
CA SER A 344 5.71 16.12 16.67
C SER A 344 7.05 15.40 16.88
N GLU A 345 7.04 14.24 17.55
CA GLU A 345 8.23 13.41 17.79
C GLU A 345 8.94 13.06 16.48
N THR A 346 8.19 12.67 15.44
CA THR A 346 8.76 12.33 14.13
C THR A 346 9.36 13.55 13.44
N LEU A 347 8.73 14.73 13.52
CA LEU A 347 9.22 15.97 12.88
C LEU A 347 10.51 16.48 13.50
N TYR A 348 10.64 16.40 14.83
CA TYR A 348 11.84 16.85 15.55
C TYR A 348 12.99 15.83 15.53
N GLY A 349 12.77 14.62 15.01
CA GLY A 349 13.82 13.63 14.78
C GLY A 349 14.94 14.18 13.89
N THR A 350 16.20 13.85 14.22
CA THR A 350 17.36 14.27 13.44
C THR A 350 17.62 13.30 12.29
N HIS A 351 17.44 13.78 11.06
CA HIS A 351 17.72 13.03 9.84
C HIS A 351 18.55 13.87 8.87
N THR A 352 19.77 13.38 8.60
CA THR A 352 20.77 14.13 7.84
C THR A 352 20.98 13.57 6.44
N GLN A 353 20.87 12.25 6.27
CA GLN A 353 21.09 11.60 4.98
C GLN A 353 19.81 11.50 4.13
N PRO A 354 19.89 11.59 2.80
CA PRO A 354 18.71 11.52 1.93
C PRO A 354 17.81 10.29 2.17
N PRO A 355 18.33 9.04 2.32
CA PRO A 355 17.47 7.89 2.59
C PRO A 355 16.74 7.98 3.94
N SER A 356 17.39 8.49 4.98
CA SER A 356 16.79 8.63 6.32
C SER A 356 15.76 9.77 6.35
N VAL A 357 15.99 10.87 5.64
CA VAL A 357 15.03 11.97 5.46
C VAL A 357 13.78 11.49 4.73
N LEU A 358 13.95 10.70 3.66
CA LEU A 358 12.81 10.11 2.95
C LEU A 358 12.04 9.12 3.83
N ALA A 359 12.73 8.35 4.67
CA ALA A 359 12.09 7.49 5.65
C ALA A 359 11.26 8.32 6.65
N GLN A 360 11.83 9.39 7.21
CA GLN A 360 11.12 10.33 8.08
C GLN A 360 9.87 10.90 7.39
N CYS A 361 9.98 11.32 6.13
CA CYS A 361 8.86 11.78 5.32
C CYS A 361 7.78 10.70 5.19
N ASN A 362 8.15 9.45 4.91
CA ASN A 362 7.17 8.36 4.77
C ASN A 362 6.37 8.13 6.06
N LEU A 363 7.04 8.16 7.23
CA LEU A 363 6.37 8.03 8.52
C LEU A 363 5.44 9.22 8.81
N VAL A 364 5.88 10.45 8.53
CA VAL A 364 5.01 11.64 8.62
C VAL A 364 3.80 11.51 7.70
N LEU A 365 3.98 11.09 6.45
CA LEU A 365 2.90 10.84 5.51
C LEU A 365 1.93 9.76 6.04
N CYS A 366 2.43 8.71 6.70
CA CYS A 366 1.60 7.70 7.36
C CYS A 366 0.74 8.32 8.48
N ILE A 367 1.33 9.13 9.36
CA ILE A 367 0.62 9.79 10.45
C ILE A 367 -0.43 10.78 9.91
N LEU A 368 -0.09 11.58 8.89
CA LEU A 368 -1.01 12.52 8.26
C LEU A 368 -2.21 11.82 7.62
N ARG A 369 -1.99 10.67 6.97
CA ARG A 369 -3.07 9.84 6.42
C ARG A 369 -4.04 9.41 7.52
N ARG A 370 -3.54 9.00 8.70
CA ARG A 370 -4.38 8.63 9.85
C ARG A 370 -5.15 9.81 10.44
N ILE A 371 -4.48 10.93 10.66
CA ILE A 371 -5.09 12.18 11.13
C ILE A 371 -6.26 12.55 10.20
N HIS A 372 -6.04 12.49 8.89
CA HIS A 372 -7.09 12.80 7.91
C HIS A 372 -8.25 11.80 7.94
N VAL A 373 -7.97 10.49 8.00
CA VAL A 373 -9.01 9.45 8.08
C VAL A 373 -9.87 9.61 9.34
N GLN A 374 -9.28 10.09 10.44
CA GLN A 374 -9.97 10.37 11.70
C GLN A 374 -10.60 11.78 11.75
N ASN A 375 -10.47 12.59 10.70
CA ASN A 375 -10.91 14.00 10.64
C ASN A 375 -10.36 14.85 11.80
N LEU A 376 -9.13 14.59 12.21
CA LEU A 376 -8.42 15.38 13.22
C LEU A 376 -7.78 16.61 12.55
N ASN A 377 -7.75 17.72 13.29
CA ASN A 377 -7.08 18.94 12.84
C ASN A 377 -5.59 18.90 13.21
N ILE A 378 -4.75 19.41 12.32
CA ILE A 378 -3.31 19.57 12.56
C ILE A 378 -3.09 21.00 13.07
N PRO A 379 -2.39 21.19 14.21
CA PRO A 379 -1.93 22.52 14.64
C PRO A 379 -1.17 23.24 13.53
N SER A 380 -1.37 24.56 13.40
CA SER A 380 -0.82 25.34 12.27
C SER A 380 0.72 25.34 12.23
N ASP A 381 1.35 25.39 13.41
CA ASP A 381 2.80 25.30 13.58
C ASP A 381 3.33 23.95 13.09
N LEU A 382 2.67 22.84 13.44
CA LEU A 382 3.03 21.52 12.93
C LEU A 382 2.77 21.40 11.42
N ALA A 383 1.72 22.01 10.88
CA ALA A 383 1.45 22.01 9.45
C ALA A 383 2.56 22.71 8.63
N GLU A 384 3.11 23.82 9.14
CA GLU A 384 4.26 24.50 8.51
C GLU A 384 5.51 23.63 8.54
N GLN A 385 5.80 22.98 9.68
CA GLN A 385 6.92 22.06 9.81
C GLN A 385 6.80 20.83 8.90
N VAL A 386 5.58 20.28 8.77
CA VAL A 386 5.27 19.23 7.81
C VAL A 386 5.65 19.67 6.40
N LEU A 387 5.15 20.84 5.94
CA LEU A 387 5.46 21.32 4.60
C LEU A 387 6.98 21.54 4.40
N ALA A 388 7.68 22.05 5.40
CA ALA A 388 9.14 22.20 5.34
C ALA A 388 9.86 20.84 5.16
N LEU A 389 9.45 19.81 5.93
CA LEU A 389 10.00 18.47 5.80
C LEU A 389 9.66 17.83 4.44
N LEU A 390 8.41 17.94 3.99
CA LEU A 390 7.99 17.38 2.69
C LEU A 390 8.79 18.03 1.54
N LYS A 391 9.02 19.35 1.59
CA LYS A 391 9.88 20.03 0.62
C LYS A 391 11.32 19.53 0.65
N LYS A 392 11.89 19.32 1.85
CA LYS A 392 13.22 18.70 2.01
C LYS A 392 13.23 17.30 1.38
N GLY A 393 12.21 16.49 1.64
CA GLY A 393 12.04 15.15 1.06
C GLY A 393 12.01 15.14 -0.47
N VAL A 394 11.26 16.06 -1.08
CA VAL A 394 11.24 16.24 -2.54
C VAL A 394 12.64 16.58 -3.08
N GLY A 395 13.38 17.45 -2.39
CA GLY A 395 14.78 17.75 -2.72
C GLY A 395 15.71 16.53 -2.62
N CYS A 396 15.59 15.76 -1.54
CA CYS A 396 16.35 14.52 -1.35
C CYS A 396 16.06 13.48 -2.45
N ALA A 397 14.79 13.28 -2.80
CA ALA A 397 14.41 12.37 -3.88
C ALA A 397 15.06 12.78 -5.21
N ARG A 398 15.06 14.09 -5.55
CA ARG A 398 15.74 14.58 -6.75
C ARG A 398 17.24 14.28 -6.74
N GLY A 399 17.92 14.58 -5.64
CA GLY A 399 19.36 14.30 -5.50
C GLY A 399 19.69 12.81 -5.69
N MET A 400 18.89 11.93 -5.09
CA MET A 400 19.09 10.48 -5.20
C MET A 400 18.86 9.94 -6.61
N VAL A 401 17.87 10.45 -7.35
CA VAL A 401 17.68 10.08 -8.76
C VAL A 401 18.90 10.47 -9.61
N MET A 402 19.43 11.68 -9.41
CA MET A 402 20.61 12.17 -10.13
C MET A 402 21.86 11.33 -9.83
N ASP A 403 21.97 10.83 -8.60
CA ASP A 403 23.05 9.94 -8.16
C ASP A 403 22.77 8.45 -8.47
N CYS A 404 21.74 8.10 -9.25
CA CYS A 404 21.41 6.69 -9.53
C CYS A 404 21.20 5.84 -8.26
N SER A 405 20.50 6.40 -7.27
CA SER A 405 20.25 5.77 -5.97
C SER A 405 18.76 5.43 -5.81
N PRO A 406 18.25 4.33 -6.41
CA PRO A 406 16.83 3.99 -6.51
C PRO A 406 16.28 3.38 -5.21
N TRP A 407 16.47 4.06 -4.08
CA TRP A 407 15.82 3.66 -2.83
C TRP A 407 14.31 3.63 -3.00
N HIS A 408 13.64 2.68 -2.35
CA HIS A 408 12.19 2.47 -2.46
C HIS A 408 11.36 3.74 -2.20
N HIS A 409 11.83 4.64 -1.33
CA HIS A 409 11.14 5.91 -1.06
C HIS A 409 11.26 6.98 -2.16
N VAL A 410 12.18 6.84 -3.11
CA VAL A 410 12.43 7.84 -4.17
C VAL A 410 11.21 8.05 -5.06
N ALA A 411 10.46 6.98 -5.35
CA ALA A 411 9.17 7.06 -6.03
C ALA A 411 8.01 7.30 -5.05
N ASN A 412 8.06 6.63 -3.89
CA ASN A 412 6.95 6.58 -2.95
C ASN A 412 6.62 7.94 -2.32
N VAL A 413 7.66 8.63 -1.82
CA VAL A 413 7.50 9.86 -1.07
C VAL A 413 6.97 10.99 -1.97
N PRO A 414 7.53 11.30 -3.16
CA PRO A 414 6.96 12.34 -4.03
C PRO A 414 5.51 12.07 -4.42
N PHE A 415 5.17 10.82 -4.75
CA PHE A 415 3.80 10.43 -5.09
C PHE A 415 2.83 10.68 -3.92
N HIS A 416 3.18 10.23 -2.71
CA HIS A 416 2.32 10.41 -1.55
C HIS A 416 2.30 11.84 -1.00
N ILE A 417 3.36 12.63 -1.22
CA ILE A 417 3.35 14.08 -0.98
C ILE A 417 2.26 14.72 -1.84
N ILE A 418 2.21 14.45 -3.14
CA ILE A 418 1.17 14.98 -4.04
C ILE A 418 -0.23 14.68 -3.47
N CYS A 419 -0.50 13.43 -3.08
CA CYS A 419 -1.79 13.06 -2.51
C CYS A 419 -2.13 13.82 -1.21
N VAL A 420 -1.16 13.98 -0.31
CA VAL A 420 -1.38 14.68 0.96
C VAL A 420 -1.54 16.20 0.75
N LEU A 421 -0.81 16.81 -0.19
CA LEU A 421 -0.97 18.23 -0.51
C LEU A 421 -2.37 18.57 -1.04
N LEU A 422 -2.94 17.69 -1.87
CA LEU A 422 -4.32 17.78 -2.36
C LEU A 422 -5.34 17.65 -1.24
N VAL A 423 -5.04 16.82 -0.23
CA VAL A 423 -5.91 16.62 0.95
C VAL A 423 -5.82 17.77 1.94
N MET A 424 -4.62 18.33 2.17
CA MET A 424 -4.42 19.52 2.99
C MET A 424 -5.15 20.72 2.38
N ASP A 425 -5.11 20.84 1.05
CA ASP A 425 -5.91 21.78 0.26
C ASP A 425 -5.82 23.25 0.71
N THR A 426 -4.66 23.62 1.27
CA THR A 426 -4.31 24.98 1.68
C THR A 426 -3.52 25.68 0.58
N ARG A 427 -3.48 27.02 0.59
CA ARG A 427 -2.65 27.79 -0.36
C ARG A 427 -1.18 27.36 -0.32
N SER A 428 -0.63 27.17 0.89
CA SER A 428 0.77 26.78 1.09
C SER A 428 1.06 25.35 0.60
N SER A 429 0.13 24.41 0.81
CA SER A 429 0.29 23.04 0.33
C SER A 429 0.18 22.97 -1.21
N LEU A 430 -0.81 23.65 -1.80
CA LEU A 430 -0.99 23.67 -3.26
C LEU A 430 0.16 24.38 -3.99
N ALA A 431 0.79 25.38 -3.38
CA ALA A 431 1.97 26.05 -3.95
C ALA A 431 3.18 25.10 -4.13
N MET A 432 3.26 24.01 -3.37
CA MET A 432 4.33 23.00 -3.49
C MET A 432 4.05 21.93 -4.56
N LEU A 433 2.79 21.82 -5.01
CA LEU A 433 2.36 20.78 -5.94
C LEU A 433 3.18 20.73 -7.25
N PRO A 434 3.57 21.86 -7.89
CA PRO A 434 4.39 21.82 -9.11
C PRO A 434 5.76 21.17 -8.88
N GLU A 435 6.44 21.49 -7.78
CA GLU A 435 7.77 20.94 -7.46
C GLU A 435 7.71 19.43 -7.20
N ALA A 436 6.65 18.97 -6.50
CA ALA A 436 6.43 17.55 -6.24
C ALA A 436 6.10 16.78 -7.54
N MET A 437 5.25 17.33 -8.40
CA MET A 437 4.91 16.76 -9.72
C MET A 437 6.15 16.68 -10.64
N GLN A 438 6.96 17.73 -10.69
CA GLN A 438 8.20 17.73 -11.48
C GLN A 438 9.17 16.66 -10.98
N THR A 439 9.29 16.50 -9.67
CA THR A 439 10.15 15.47 -9.07
C THR A 439 9.67 14.07 -9.43
N LEU A 440 8.37 13.77 -9.31
CA LEU A 440 7.83 12.47 -9.70
C LEU A 440 8.02 12.20 -11.21
N SER A 441 7.85 13.23 -12.04
CA SER A 441 8.11 13.14 -13.49
C SER A 441 9.59 12.86 -13.80
N MET A 442 10.51 13.45 -13.04
CA MET A 442 11.95 13.18 -13.16
C MET A 442 12.29 11.74 -12.76
N VAL A 443 11.69 11.22 -11.68
CA VAL A 443 11.85 9.80 -11.30
C VAL A 443 11.35 8.91 -12.43
N ALA A 444 10.16 9.19 -12.97
CA ALA A 444 9.55 8.35 -14.01
C ALA A 444 10.30 8.38 -15.35
N SER A 445 10.86 9.53 -15.74
CA SER A 445 11.70 9.64 -16.93
C SER A 445 13.09 9.03 -16.76
N THR A 446 13.62 9.00 -15.54
CA THR A 446 14.92 8.37 -15.25
C THR A 446 14.81 6.84 -15.15
N TYR A 447 13.71 6.35 -14.59
CA TYR A 447 13.38 4.93 -14.44
C TYR A 447 12.08 4.63 -15.19
N ASP A 448 12.18 4.44 -16.52
CA ASP A 448 11.03 4.25 -17.41
C ASP A 448 10.43 2.83 -17.32
N THR A 449 9.89 2.51 -16.15
CA THR A 449 9.18 1.26 -15.90
C THR A 449 7.67 1.47 -16.01
N GLU A 450 6.93 0.39 -16.24
CA GLU A 450 5.46 0.44 -16.22
C GLU A 450 4.95 0.96 -14.86
N THR A 451 5.59 0.55 -13.76
CA THR A 451 5.28 1.03 -12.41
C THR A 451 5.36 2.55 -12.30
N MET A 452 6.41 3.16 -12.85
CA MET A 452 6.58 4.61 -12.79
C MET A 452 5.67 5.37 -13.75
N ARG A 453 5.44 4.85 -14.95
CA ARG A 453 4.43 5.42 -15.87
C ARG A 453 3.05 5.42 -15.23
N ASN A 454 2.65 4.31 -14.61
CA ASN A 454 1.38 4.18 -13.90
C ASN A 454 1.29 5.15 -12.70
N ALA A 455 2.36 5.28 -11.90
CA ALA A 455 2.39 6.23 -10.78
C ALA A 455 2.28 7.69 -11.23
N HIS A 456 3.03 8.08 -12.25
CA HIS A 456 2.98 9.45 -12.80
C HIS A 456 1.60 9.76 -13.41
N SER A 457 1.02 8.84 -14.17
CA SER A 457 -0.33 8.98 -14.74
C SER A 457 -1.40 9.09 -13.65
N ALA A 458 -1.31 8.29 -12.59
CA ALA A 458 -2.24 8.37 -11.46
C ALA A 458 -2.14 9.70 -10.72
N ALA A 459 -0.92 10.21 -10.49
CA ALA A 459 -0.73 11.52 -9.87
C ALA A 459 -1.34 12.65 -10.72
N ARG A 460 -1.10 12.63 -12.05
CA ARG A 460 -1.71 13.59 -12.98
C ARG A 460 -3.23 13.54 -12.95
N LEU A 461 -3.81 12.34 -12.95
CA LEU A 461 -5.26 12.15 -12.86
C LEU A 461 -5.83 12.76 -11.57
N LEU A 462 -5.19 12.51 -10.43
CA LEU A 462 -5.66 13.07 -9.14
C LEU A 462 -5.63 14.59 -9.12
N VAL A 463 -4.58 15.21 -9.67
CA VAL A 463 -4.49 16.68 -9.79
C VAL A 463 -5.57 17.22 -10.72
N LEU A 464 -5.79 16.58 -11.87
CA LEU A 464 -6.84 16.96 -12.83
C LEU A 464 -8.23 16.89 -12.20
N LEU A 465 -8.55 15.80 -11.52
CA LEU A 465 -9.84 15.64 -10.85
C LEU A 465 -10.04 16.69 -9.76
N HIS A 466 -8.98 17.01 -9.00
CA HIS A 466 -9.05 18.05 -7.97
C HIS A 466 -9.26 19.45 -8.57
N GLN A 467 -8.60 19.76 -9.69
CA GLN A 467 -8.82 21.00 -10.42
C GLN A 467 -10.27 21.12 -10.91
N GLN A 468 -10.79 20.09 -11.59
CA GLN A 468 -12.17 20.07 -12.09
C GLN A 468 -13.19 20.27 -10.97
N ARG A 469 -12.97 19.64 -9.81
CA ARG A 469 -13.80 19.84 -8.63
C ARG A 469 -13.78 21.29 -8.14
N ARG A 470 -12.61 21.92 -8.05
CA ARG A 470 -12.47 23.33 -7.64
C ARG A 470 -13.12 24.28 -8.63
N GLU A 471 -12.99 24.04 -9.94
CA GLU A 471 -13.65 24.84 -10.98
C GLU A 471 -15.18 24.76 -10.86
N HIS A 472 -15.72 23.55 -10.60
CA HIS A 472 -17.15 23.36 -10.36
C HIS A 472 -17.62 24.08 -9.08
N ASP A 473 -16.88 23.96 -7.98
CA ASP A 473 -17.20 24.67 -6.73
C ASP A 473 -17.21 26.20 -6.95
N MET A 474 -16.24 26.73 -7.70
CA MET A 474 -16.20 28.15 -8.07
C MET A 474 -17.40 28.57 -8.95
N ALA A 475 -17.81 27.71 -9.90
CA ALA A 475 -18.97 27.98 -10.75
C ALA A 475 -20.26 28.08 -9.92
N ILE A 476 -20.45 27.19 -8.93
CA ILE A 476 -21.59 27.24 -7.99
C ILE A 476 -21.59 28.56 -7.19
N PHE A 477 -20.43 28.98 -6.69
CA PHE A 477 -20.32 30.25 -5.97
C PHE A 477 -20.61 31.45 -6.88
N ALA A 478 -20.10 31.45 -8.12
CA ALA A 478 -20.37 32.50 -9.08
C ALA A 478 -21.87 32.62 -9.41
N GLU A 479 -22.55 31.50 -9.63
CA GLU A 479 -24.00 31.46 -9.83
C GLU A 479 -24.75 32.05 -8.63
N THR A 480 -24.38 31.64 -7.41
CA THR A 480 -24.99 32.13 -6.17
C THR A 480 -24.84 33.66 -5.99
N LEU A 481 -23.67 34.20 -6.33
CA LEU A 481 -23.41 35.64 -6.27
C LEU A 481 -24.19 36.41 -7.35
N ASN A 482 -24.45 35.79 -8.50
CA ASN A 482 -25.22 36.39 -9.60
C ASN A 482 -26.74 36.43 -9.32
N ILE A 483 -27.28 35.51 -8.51
CA ILE A 483 -28.72 35.49 -8.13
C ILE A 483 -29.15 36.77 -7.39
N HIS A 484 -28.21 37.51 -6.79
CA HIS A 484 -28.50 38.70 -5.98
C HIS A 484 -28.07 40.02 -6.62
N GLN A 485 -27.74 40.06 -7.92
CA GLN A 485 -27.58 41.33 -8.63
C GLN A 485 -28.95 41.80 -9.13
N PRO A 486 -29.61 42.79 -8.47
CA PRO A 486 -30.79 43.40 -9.07
C PRO A 486 -30.37 44.06 -10.37
N GLU A 487 -31.14 43.81 -11.42
CA GLU A 487 -30.98 44.34 -12.77
C GLU A 487 -30.54 45.81 -12.76
N ARG A 488 -29.24 46.06 -12.95
CA ARG A 488 -28.79 47.29 -13.58
C ARG A 488 -28.62 46.99 -15.07
N GLN A 489 -29.75 47.09 -15.77
CA GLN A 489 -29.76 47.27 -17.21
C GLN A 489 -28.96 48.53 -17.56
N ILE A 490 -27.79 48.38 -18.20
CA ILE A 490 -27.34 49.29 -19.26
C ILE A 490 -26.66 48.44 -20.34
N ALA A 491 -27.02 48.75 -21.58
CA ALA A 491 -26.90 47.97 -22.80
C ALA A 491 -25.48 47.87 -23.42
N LEU A 492 -25.25 46.71 -24.09
CA LEU A 492 -24.53 46.43 -25.36
C LEU A 492 -23.09 46.99 -25.54
N SER A 493 -22.08 46.17 -25.88
CA SER A 493 -21.75 45.69 -27.25
C SER A 493 -20.60 44.64 -27.23
N PRO A 494 -20.31 43.92 -28.34
CA PRO A 494 -19.76 42.56 -28.29
C PRO A 494 -18.27 42.41 -28.68
N GLU A 495 -17.82 41.15 -28.55
CA GLU A 495 -16.64 40.48 -29.15
C GLU A 495 -15.29 40.57 -28.43
N PHE A 496 -14.83 39.41 -27.93
CA PHE A 496 -13.54 38.79 -28.32
C PHE A 496 -13.56 37.31 -27.87
N ASN A 497 -13.68 36.38 -28.82
CA ASN A 497 -13.45 34.94 -28.62
C ASN A 497 -11.98 34.61 -28.92
N PRO A 498 -11.26 33.89 -28.07
CA PRO A 498 -10.17 33.01 -28.49
C PRO A 498 -10.69 31.57 -28.66
N SER A 499 -10.24 30.92 -29.73
CA SER A 499 -10.76 29.67 -30.30
C SER A 499 -10.52 28.43 -29.44
N ALA A 500 -11.39 27.44 -29.65
CA ALA A 500 -11.37 26.09 -29.09
C ALA A 500 -10.27 25.18 -29.68
N GLU A 501 -9.12 25.72 -30.11
CA GLU A 501 -8.07 24.96 -30.79
C GLU A 501 -6.97 24.39 -29.85
N ASP A 502 -6.91 24.81 -28.59
CA ASP A 502 -5.87 24.33 -27.65
C ASP A 502 -6.16 22.98 -26.98
N CYS A 503 -7.31 22.35 -27.26
CA CYS A 503 -7.69 21.05 -26.71
C CYS A 503 -7.66 19.90 -27.75
N SER A 504 -7.25 20.16 -28.99
CA SER A 504 -7.21 19.15 -30.06
C SER A 504 -6.10 18.10 -29.89
N TRP A 505 -5.12 18.31 -29.02
CA TRP A 505 -4.02 17.35 -28.79
C TRP A 505 -4.37 16.27 -27.75
N LEU A 506 -5.48 16.43 -27.01
CA LEU A 506 -5.89 15.52 -25.93
C LEU A 506 -6.63 14.26 -26.41
N GLY A 507 -7.18 14.28 -27.64
CA GLY A 507 -7.83 13.11 -28.24
C GLY A 507 -6.84 12.03 -28.69
N ALA A 508 -5.63 12.42 -29.12
CA ALA A 508 -4.63 11.51 -29.66
C ALA A 508 -3.98 10.60 -28.60
N LEU A 509 -4.11 10.90 -27.29
CA LEU A 509 -3.51 10.11 -26.22
C LEU A 509 -4.39 8.92 -25.75
N VAL A 510 -5.66 8.90 -26.18
CA VAL A 510 -6.61 7.82 -25.87
C VAL A 510 -6.59 6.72 -26.94
N ASP A 511 -6.10 7.04 -28.14
CA ASP A 511 -6.08 6.10 -29.28
C ASP A 511 -4.86 5.15 -29.33
N ASP A 512 -3.83 5.35 -28.50
CA ASP A 512 -2.57 4.56 -28.56
C ASP A 512 -2.44 3.44 -27.49
N MET A 513 -3.55 2.97 -26.91
CA MET A 513 -3.55 1.89 -25.91
C MET A 513 -4.21 0.59 -26.45
N PRO A 514 -3.44 -0.45 -26.84
CA PRO A 514 -4.03 -1.72 -27.22
C PRO A 514 -4.47 -2.52 -25.99
N GLY A 515 -5.76 -2.85 -25.86
CA GLY A 515 -6.23 -3.88 -24.91
C GLY A 515 -7.58 -3.67 -24.20
N LEU A 516 -8.35 -2.61 -24.50
CA LEU A 516 -9.70 -2.42 -23.93
C LEU A 516 -10.76 -2.42 -25.03
N PRO A 517 -11.89 -3.16 -24.88
CA PRO A 517 -12.96 -3.14 -25.88
C PRO A 517 -13.57 -1.74 -25.97
N ARG A 518 -13.57 -1.21 -27.19
CA ARG A 518 -14.09 0.09 -27.62
C ARG A 518 -15.61 0.12 -27.39
N VAL A 519 -16.10 0.99 -26.52
CA VAL A 519 -17.52 1.34 -26.45
C VAL A 519 -17.64 2.78 -26.93
N ASP A 520 -18.43 2.95 -27.99
CA ASP A 520 -18.62 4.20 -28.71
C ASP A 520 -19.37 5.21 -27.83
N PHE A 521 -18.79 6.40 -27.62
CA PHE A 521 -19.27 7.39 -26.65
C PHE A 521 -20.34 8.35 -27.22
N ASP A 522 -20.62 8.29 -28.52
CA ASP A 522 -21.52 9.25 -29.18
C ASP A 522 -22.98 8.81 -29.29
N GLU A 523 -23.31 7.55 -29.00
CA GLU A 523 -24.69 7.04 -29.12
C GLU A 523 -25.51 7.08 -27.82
N PHE A 524 -24.90 7.45 -26.68
CA PHE A 524 -25.58 7.47 -25.37
C PHE A 524 -26.07 8.86 -24.92
N LEU A 525 -25.73 9.92 -25.66
CA LEU A 525 -26.11 11.30 -25.32
C LEU A 525 -27.40 11.79 -26.01
N ASN A 526 -28.02 10.99 -26.88
CA ASN A 526 -29.24 11.36 -27.60
C ASN A 526 -30.31 10.26 -27.57
N ALA A 527 -30.79 9.88 -26.39
CA ALA A 527 -32.06 9.16 -26.28
C ALA A 527 -32.67 9.31 -24.88
N ASP A 528 -33.45 10.38 -24.69
CA ASP A 528 -34.72 10.29 -23.97
C ASP A 528 -35.49 11.61 -24.11
N MET A 529 -36.40 11.68 -25.08
CA MET A 529 -37.65 12.44 -24.98
C MET A 529 -38.60 12.10 -26.15
N ILE A 530 -39.70 11.39 -25.81
CA ILE A 530 -41.11 11.53 -26.28
C ILE A 530 -41.81 10.17 -26.55
N LYS A 531 -42.68 9.81 -25.60
CA LYS A 531 -44.01 9.16 -25.63
C LYS A 531 -44.46 8.32 -26.86
N ASP A 532 -44.68 7.01 -26.61
CA ASP A 532 -45.86 6.11 -26.87
C ASP A 532 -46.88 6.43 -27.98
N PRO A 533 -47.74 5.47 -28.44
CA PRO A 533 -47.64 4.01 -28.67
C PRO A 533 -48.17 3.59 -30.08
N SER A 534 -47.88 2.37 -30.58
CA SER A 534 -48.83 1.45 -31.28
C SER A 534 -48.16 0.44 -32.23
N LEU A 535 -48.49 -0.84 -31.99
CA LEU A 535 -48.98 -1.86 -32.94
C LEU A 535 -48.19 -2.26 -34.22
N LEU A 536 -47.95 -3.59 -34.26
CA LEU A 536 -48.15 -4.56 -35.35
C LEU A 536 -46.96 -5.04 -36.19
N ALA A 537 -46.85 -6.39 -36.19
CA ALA A 537 -46.36 -7.31 -37.23
C ALA A 537 -44.87 -7.20 -37.61
N GLY A 538 -44.12 -8.26 -37.88
CA GLY A 538 -44.37 -9.70 -37.98
C GLY A 538 -43.06 -10.34 -38.46
N SER A 539 -42.80 -11.57 -38.00
CA SER A 539 -42.28 -12.68 -38.82
C SER A 539 -41.28 -12.37 -39.95
N GLU A 540 -40.03 -12.82 -39.80
CA GLU A 540 -39.49 -14.06 -40.35
C GLU A 540 -38.18 -14.44 -39.67
#